data_AF-A0A3R5YW07-F1
#
_entry.id   AF-A0A3R5YW07-F1
#
_cell.length_a   1.000
_cell.length_b   1.000
_cell.length_c   1.000
_cell.angle_alpha   90.00
_cell.angle_beta   90.00
_cell.angle_gamma   90.00
#
_symmetry.space_group_name_H-M   'P 1'
#
loop_
_entity.id
_entity.type
_entity.pdbx_description
1 polymer ?
#
loop_
_entity_poly.entity_id
_entity_poly.type
_entity_poly.pdbx_seq_one_letter_code
_entity_poly.pdbx_strand_id
1 'polypeptide(L)'
;MIKNLLLAGCLGLMASCATQQSLGNLQNTKADYPIVPEPNEILIKNGGFVLNNKVKIFAPKSLNKEADFLKDYLKTATNLKLSVAEPNQASGIHLVIDPSVKGEEAYTLSINDSNVKITASTSTGIFYGIQSLRQLVHNQKNIEYFPAVEIKDEPRFAYRGMHLDVGRHMFPVDFIKKYIDLLALHKMNKFHWHLTEDQGWRLEIKKYPKLTEVGAYRAETAIKKHFPGSGLKDETFKGDGKKYGGFYTQDQARDIVKYAADRHITVIPEIDMPGHMLAALAAYPELGNGTGPYEVGKWWGVFPQILAPKEETFKFIEDVLTEVMDIFPSEYIHIGGDEAPKKEWKESKQAQDLILKLGLKDDTEPNKFDGRKHTKEEKLQSYFINRVEKFVNSKGRQIIGWDEILEGGLAPNATVMSWRGEEGGIAAAKQNHKVIMTPGDYVYFDHYQTEKDRDTQTPFAICCLTTVEEVYSYNPQPKELTEEQKKYIWGAQANVWTEYIPTSAQVEYMAVPRMGALSEVVWTQLNKKDYNDFKQRMQSLKKLYDQMNVNYEKTFFQQ
;
A
#
# COMPACT_ATOMS: atom_id res chain seq x y z
N MET A 1 -20.06 5.55 94.05
CA MET A 1 -19.24 4.33 94.13
C MET A 1 -19.37 3.61 92.79
N ILE A 2 -18.26 3.42 92.08
CA ILE A 2 -18.01 2.33 91.09
C ILE A 2 -18.84 2.42 89.78
N LYS A 3 -18.34 2.31 88.54
CA LYS A 3 -17.03 2.27 87.87
C LYS A 3 -17.33 2.44 86.36
N ASN A 4 -16.45 3.12 85.65
CA ASN A 4 -16.37 3.19 84.19
C ASN A 4 -16.33 1.80 83.53
N LEU A 5 -16.97 1.65 82.36
CA LEU A 5 -16.45 0.82 81.27
C LEU A 5 -16.91 1.39 79.92
N LEU A 6 -15.99 2.06 79.23
CA LEU A 6 -16.07 2.40 77.81
C LEU A 6 -15.81 1.13 76.99
N LEU A 7 -16.77 0.72 76.15
CA LEU A 7 -16.52 -0.24 75.06
C LEU A 7 -16.15 0.57 73.80
N ALA A 8 -14.87 0.56 73.45
CA ALA A 8 -14.38 1.01 72.16
C ALA A 8 -14.60 -0.10 71.12
N GLY A 9 -15.48 0.14 70.15
CA GLY A 9 -15.62 -0.73 68.99
C GLY A 9 -14.53 -0.44 67.98
N CYS A 10 -13.55 -1.34 67.85
CA CYS A 10 -12.63 -1.37 66.72
C CYS A 10 -13.39 -1.78 65.45
N LEU A 11 -13.80 -0.83 64.62
CA LEU A 11 -14.04 -1.09 63.20
C LEU A 11 -12.67 -1.22 62.51
N GLY A 12 -12.25 -2.46 62.31
CA GLY A 12 -11.15 -2.76 61.39
C GLY A 12 -11.56 -2.41 59.96
N LEU A 13 -11.10 -1.27 59.47
CA LEU A 13 -10.99 -0.99 58.04
C LEU A 13 -9.99 -1.99 57.47
N MET A 14 -10.49 -3.14 56.99
CA MET A 14 -9.75 -3.95 56.02
C MET A 14 -9.68 -3.14 54.72
N ALA A 15 -8.66 -2.30 54.60
CA ALA A 15 -8.18 -1.86 53.32
C ALA A 15 -7.73 -3.11 52.57
N SER A 16 -8.54 -3.56 51.61
CA SER A 16 -8.11 -4.55 50.63
C SER A 16 -7.00 -3.89 49.80
N CYS A 17 -5.75 -4.08 50.22
CA CYS A 17 -4.61 -3.95 49.32
C CYS A 17 -4.90 -4.88 48.14
N ALA A 18 -5.31 -4.32 47.02
CA ALA A 18 -5.26 -5.01 45.74
C ALA A 18 -3.76 -5.31 45.52
N THR A 19 -3.35 -6.51 45.90
CA THR A 19 -2.02 -7.04 45.64
C THR A 19 -1.80 -6.94 44.14
N GLN A 20 -0.81 -6.15 43.75
CA GLN A 20 -0.35 -6.08 42.38
C GLN A 20 0.06 -7.49 41.98
N GLN A 21 -0.81 -8.18 41.25
CA GLN A 21 -0.63 -9.59 40.93
C GLN A 21 0.59 -9.69 40.01
N SER A 22 1.71 -10.12 40.57
CA SER A 22 2.96 -10.24 39.82
C SER A 22 2.82 -11.32 38.76
N LEU A 23 3.13 -10.97 37.52
CA LEU A 23 3.20 -11.91 36.41
C LEU A 23 4.55 -12.63 36.35
N GLY A 24 5.47 -12.44 37.29
CA GLY A 24 6.85 -12.95 37.22
C GLY A 24 6.99 -14.47 37.04
N ASN A 25 5.95 -15.26 37.33
CA ASN A 25 5.91 -16.72 37.13
C ASN A 25 5.16 -17.16 35.86
N LEU A 26 4.70 -16.22 35.03
CA LEU A 26 4.04 -16.52 33.76
C LEU A 26 5.03 -17.19 32.81
N GLN A 27 4.72 -18.42 32.39
CA GLN A 27 5.49 -19.13 31.37
C GLN A 27 4.91 -18.81 30.00
N ASN A 28 5.66 -18.05 29.21
CA ASN A 28 5.25 -17.69 27.86
C ASN A 28 5.67 -18.76 26.86
N THR A 29 4.91 -18.86 25.77
CA THR A 29 5.09 -19.79 24.65
C THR A 29 5.09 -19.02 23.33
N LYS A 30 5.37 -19.69 22.21
CA LYS A 30 5.34 -19.04 20.89
C LYS A 30 3.97 -18.42 20.58
N ALA A 31 2.88 -19.05 21.03
CA ALA A 31 1.52 -18.61 20.78
C ALA A 31 1.19 -17.25 21.42
N ASP A 32 1.96 -16.81 22.43
CA ASP A 32 1.78 -15.52 23.09
C ASP A 32 2.31 -14.34 22.25
N TYR A 33 2.96 -14.61 21.10
CA TYR A 33 3.53 -13.60 20.21
C TYR A 33 2.98 -13.70 18.77
N PRO A 34 1.65 -13.56 18.56
CA PRO A 34 1.02 -13.78 17.26
C PRO A 34 1.15 -12.57 16.32
N ILE A 35 2.37 -12.05 16.14
CA ILE A 35 2.64 -10.84 15.35
C ILE A 35 2.66 -11.20 13.86
N VAL A 36 1.90 -10.45 13.06
CA VAL A 36 1.98 -10.46 11.60
C VAL A 36 2.37 -9.06 11.11
N PRO A 37 3.43 -8.92 10.30
CA PRO A 37 4.40 -9.96 9.93
C PRO A 37 5.28 -10.44 11.10
N GLU A 38 5.73 -11.70 11.04
CA GLU A 38 6.56 -12.37 12.03
C GLU A 38 7.95 -11.72 12.14
N PRO A 39 8.34 -11.31 13.36
CA PRO A 39 9.66 -10.74 13.58
C PRO A 39 10.84 -11.68 13.25
N ASN A 40 11.93 -11.09 12.77
CA ASN A 40 13.15 -11.82 12.42
C ASN A 40 13.88 -12.45 13.61
N GLU A 41 13.71 -11.99 14.84
CA GLU A 41 14.24 -12.66 16.03
C GLU A 41 13.27 -12.47 17.18
N ILE A 42 12.85 -13.58 17.82
CA ILE A 42 12.04 -13.57 19.04
C ILE A 42 12.71 -14.49 20.05
N LEU A 43 13.11 -13.93 21.18
CA LEU A 43 13.60 -14.66 22.34
C LEU A 43 12.59 -14.54 23.47
N ILE A 44 11.82 -15.60 23.66
CA ILE A 44 10.78 -15.70 24.68
C ILE A 44 11.40 -15.65 26.08
N LYS A 45 10.83 -14.84 26.97
CA LYS A 45 11.19 -14.78 28.40
C LYS A 45 9.99 -15.17 29.24
N ASN A 46 10.23 -15.47 30.52
CA ASN A 46 9.16 -15.64 31.50
C ASN A 46 8.74 -14.28 32.05
N GLY A 47 7.48 -14.17 32.44
CA GLY A 47 6.94 -12.95 33.04
C GLY A 47 6.12 -12.10 32.08
N GLY A 48 5.76 -10.90 32.52
CA GLY A 48 5.07 -9.92 31.70
C GLY A 48 4.95 -8.55 32.38
N PHE A 49 4.73 -7.53 31.57
CA PHE A 49 4.54 -6.15 32.01
C PHE A 49 3.05 -5.85 32.17
N VAL A 50 2.61 -5.53 33.39
CA VAL A 50 1.20 -5.21 33.67
C VAL A 50 0.86 -3.78 33.26
N LEU A 51 -0.20 -3.62 32.47
CA LEU A 51 -0.73 -2.33 32.04
C LEU A 51 -1.82 -1.83 33.01
N ASN A 52 -1.73 -0.55 33.36
CA ASN A 52 -2.76 0.16 34.13
C ASN A 52 -2.63 1.68 33.91
N ASN A 53 -3.58 2.46 34.42
CA ASN A 53 -3.60 3.93 34.23
C ASN A 53 -2.43 4.69 34.87
N LYS A 54 -1.59 4.04 35.70
CA LYS A 54 -0.38 4.67 36.28
C LYS A 54 0.84 4.50 35.36
N VAL A 55 0.80 3.57 34.41
CA VAL A 55 1.86 3.38 33.41
C VAL A 55 2.00 4.65 32.58
N LYS A 56 3.24 5.06 32.36
CA LYS A 56 3.58 6.20 31.50
C LYS A 56 4.37 5.73 30.30
N ILE A 57 4.25 6.50 29.22
CA ILE A 57 5.09 6.40 28.04
C ILE A 57 6.16 7.48 28.14
N PHE A 58 7.43 7.08 28.20
CA PHE A 58 8.58 7.94 28.24
C PHE A 58 9.18 8.06 26.85
N ALA A 59 9.19 9.26 26.29
CA ALA A 59 9.67 9.53 24.95
C ALA A 59 10.30 10.92 24.86
N PRO A 60 11.41 11.10 24.12
CA PRO A 60 11.93 12.43 23.82
C PRO A 60 10.95 13.19 22.92
N LYS A 61 11.01 14.53 22.93
CA LYS A 61 10.13 15.39 22.12
C LYS A 61 10.12 15.06 20.62
N SER A 62 11.23 14.55 20.09
CA SER A 62 11.35 14.11 18.70
C SER A 62 10.43 12.93 18.34
N LEU A 63 9.90 12.21 19.34
CA LEU A 63 9.01 11.05 19.21
C LEU A 63 7.60 11.31 19.74
N ASN A 64 7.19 12.59 19.86
CA ASN A 64 5.85 12.92 20.38
C ASN A 64 4.73 12.27 19.57
N LYS A 65 4.85 12.22 18.24
CA LYS A 65 3.85 11.60 17.37
C LYS A 65 3.76 10.09 17.62
N GLU A 66 4.90 9.41 17.66
CA GLU A 66 4.98 7.97 17.92
C GLU A 66 4.42 7.63 19.31
N ALA A 67 4.75 8.43 20.33
CA ALA A 67 4.20 8.27 21.67
C ALA A 67 2.67 8.46 21.70
N ASP A 68 2.14 9.43 20.95
CA ASP A 68 0.70 9.65 20.83
C ASP A 68 -0.01 8.51 20.10
N PHE A 69 0.57 7.97 19.02
CA PHE A 69 0.04 6.78 18.35
C PHE A 69 -0.02 5.59 19.30
N LEU A 70 1.07 5.30 20.01
CA LEU A 70 1.10 4.21 20.97
C LEU A 70 0.03 4.40 22.07
N LYS A 71 -0.08 5.61 22.62
CA LYS A 71 -1.10 5.95 23.61
C LYS A 71 -2.51 5.68 23.08
N ASP A 72 -2.82 6.10 21.85
CA ASP A 72 -4.14 5.96 21.26
C ASP A 72 -4.46 4.49 20.89
N TYR A 73 -3.47 3.73 20.40
CA TYR A 73 -3.62 2.30 20.16
C TYR A 73 -3.89 1.54 21.45
N LEU A 74 -3.15 1.82 22.52
CA LEU A 74 -3.36 1.18 23.82
C LEU A 74 -4.70 1.56 24.43
N LYS A 75 -5.12 2.83 24.32
CA LYS A 75 -6.45 3.27 24.75
C LYS A 75 -7.54 2.50 24.00
N THR A 76 -7.39 2.32 22.69
CA THR A 76 -8.36 1.57 21.88
C THR A 76 -8.41 0.09 22.25
N ALA A 77 -7.24 -0.51 22.51
CA ALA A 77 -7.14 -1.93 22.83
C ALA A 77 -7.60 -2.27 24.27
N THR A 78 -7.39 -1.38 25.24
CA THR A 78 -7.51 -1.66 26.69
C THR A 78 -8.45 -0.73 27.46
N ASN A 79 -8.91 0.37 26.86
CA ASN A 79 -9.56 1.51 27.53
C ASN A 79 -8.71 2.25 28.58
N LEU A 80 -7.43 1.91 28.75
CA LEU A 80 -6.53 2.59 29.67
C LEU A 80 -6.11 3.95 29.13
N LYS A 81 -6.02 4.95 30.01
CA LYS A 81 -5.64 6.34 29.69
C LYS A 81 -4.22 6.60 30.18
N LEU A 82 -3.24 6.18 29.39
CA LEU A 82 -1.82 6.40 29.68
C LEU A 82 -1.45 7.86 29.39
N SER A 83 -0.38 8.34 30.03
CA SER A 83 0.18 9.67 29.81
C SER A 83 1.60 9.59 29.26
N VAL A 84 1.97 10.58 28.44
CA VAL A 84 3.32 10.74 27.90
C VAL A 84 4.13 11.66 28.82
N ALA A 85 5.39 11.32 29.06
CA ALA A 85 6.33 12.10 29.87
C ALA A 85 7.73 12.10 29.25
N GLU A 86 8.55 13.07 29.66
CA GLU A 86 9.97 13.15 29.23
C GLU A 86 10.77 11.94 29.72
N PRO A 87 11.84 11.54 28.99
CA PRO A 87 12.64 10.36 29.32
C PRO A 87 13.18 10.37 30.76
N ASN A 88 13.06 9.23 31.45
CA ASN A 88 13.67 9.00 32.77
C ASN A 88 13.91 7.49 32.99
N GLN A 89 14.28 7.09 34.20
CA GLN A 89 14.56 5.68 34.56
C GLN A 89 13.41 4.99 35.32
N ALA A 90 12.23 5.61 35.39
CA ALA A 90 11.08 5.01 36.07
C ALA A 90 10.52 3.82 35.27
N SER A 91 9.83 2.91 35.97
CA SER A 91 9.08 1.82 35.35
C SER A 91 8.02 2.37 34.39
N GLY A 92 7.97 1.84 33.17
CA GLY A 92 7.03 2.28 32.14
C GLY A 92 7.38 1.78 30.75
N ILE A 93 6.79 2.42 29.74
CA ILE A 93 7.08 2.15 28.33
C ILE A 93 8.05 3.21 27.82
N HIS A 94 9.18 2.81 27.24
CA HIS A 94 10.26 3.70 26.82
C HIS A 94 10.46 3.65 25.31
N LEU A 95 10.42 4.79 24.64
CA LEU A 95 10.76 4.94 23.23
C LEU A 95 12.13 5.63 23.13
N VAL A 96 13.12 4.95 22.55
CA VAL A 96 14.53 5.36 22.62
C VAL A 96 15.17 5.40 21.24
N ILE A 97 15.69 6.58 20.86
CA ILE A 97 16.57 6.70 19.70
C ILE A 97 17.99 6.25 20.08
N ASP A 98 18.50 5.26 19.37
CA ASP A 98 19.86 4.74 19.52
C ASP A 98 20.49 4.52 18.13
N PRO A 99 21.47 5.36 17.75
CA PRO A 99 22.16 5.25 16.47
C PRO A 99 22.93 3.94 16.24
N SER A 100 23.13 3.11 17.29
CA SER A 100 23.80 1.82 17.15
C SER A 100 22.91 0.74 16.50
N VAL A 101 21.58 0.93 16.48
CA VAL A 101 20.66 0.06 15.75
C VAL A 101 20.83 0.29 14.25
N LYS A 102 21.30 -0.73 13.52
CA LYS A 102 21.54 -0.64 12.08
C LYS A 102 20.25 -0.83 11.30
N GLY A 103 20.07 -0.02 10.26
CA GLY A 103 18.88 -0.03 9.40
C GLY A 103 17.90 1.07 9.78
N GLU A 104 17.34 1.75 8.79
CA GLU A 104 16.42 2.89 9.00
C GLU A 104 15.07 2.46 9.57
N GLU A 105 14.62 1.25 9.24
CA GLU A 105 13.31 0.70 9.64
C GLU A 105 13.43 -0.38 10.71
N ALA A 106 14.65 -0.66 11.19
CA ALA A 106 14.95 -1.69 12.17
C ALA A 106 14.65 -1.23 13.60
N TYR A 107 14.30 -2.17 14.48
CA TYR A 107 14.08 -1.89 15.90
C TYR A 107 14.37 -3.09 16.78
N THR A 108 14.51 -2.81 18.08
CA THR A 108 14.45 -3.82 19.15
C THR A 108 13.29 -3.53 20.08
N LEU A 109 12.64 -4.59 20.58
CA LEU A 109 11.58 -4.51 21.59
C LEU A 109 11.92 -5.46 22.74
N SER A 110 12.14 -4.89 23.92
CA SER A 110 12.40 -5.62 25.17
C SER A 110 11.23 -5.42 26.13
N ILE A 111 10.67 -6.51 26.65
CA ILE A 111 9.59 -6.50 27.64
C ILE A 111 10.01 -7.36 28.83
N ASN A 112 9.96 -6.78 30.03
CA ASN A 112 10.13 -7.48 31.31
C ASN A 112 9.06 -7.02 32.31
N ASP A 113 9.15 -7.44 33.57
CA ASP A 113 8.14 -7.12 34.61
C ASP A 113 8.05 -5.63 34.98
N SER A 114 9.07 -4.84 34.62
CA SER A 114 9.24 -3.46 35.05
C SER A 114 9.22 -2.47 33.89
N ASN A 115 9.59 -2.89 32.68
CA ASN A 115 9.70 -2.00 31.53
C ASN A 115 9.31 -2.68 30.21
N VAL A 116 8.77 -1.85 29.32
CA VAL A 116 8.71 -2.10 27.87
C VAL A 116 9.65 -1.09 27.23
N LYS A 117 10.57 -1.51 26.37
CA LYS A 117 11.52 -0.63 25.70
C LYS A 117 11.54 -0.91 24.20
N ILE A 118 11.21 0.10 23.40
CA ILE A 118 11.39 0.09 21.94
C ILE A 118 12.60 0.97 21.62
N THR A 119 13.59 0.41 20.93
CA THR A 119 14.81 1.13 20.54
C THR A 119 15.03 1.05 19.04
N ALA A 120 15.32 2.17 18.39
CA ALA A 120 15.65 2.23 16.96
C ALA A 120 16.54 3.44 16.64
N SER A 121 17.16 3.48 15.46
CA SER A 121 17.96 4.63 15.02
C SER A 121 17.12 5.79 14.48
N THR A 122 15.87 5.53 14.09
CA THR A 122 14.94 6.51 13.51
C THR A 122 13.56 6.42 14.15
N SER A 123 12.73 7.44 13.93
CA SER A 123 11.30 7.42 14.28
C SER A 123 10.52 6.32 13.54
N THR A 124 10.92 5.96 12.32
CA THR A 124 10.28 4.91 11.52
C THR A 124 10.46 3.54 12.17
N GLY A 125 11.68 3.22 12.61
CA GLY A 125 11.93 1.99 13.37
C GLY A 125 11.14 1.94 14.68
N ILE A 126 11.06 3.06 15.42
CA ILE A 126 10.20 3.16 16.62
C ILE A 126 8.74 2.86 16.26
N PHE A 127 8.23 3.45 15.18
CA PHE A 127 6.86 3.25 14.74
C PHE A 127 6.56 1.78 14.40
N TYR A 128 7.45 1.07 13.71
CA TYR A 128 7.26 -0.37 13.45
C TYR A 128 7.37 -1.23 14.71
N GLY A 129 8.21 -0.84 15.68
CA GLY A 129 8.21 -1.43 17.01
C GLY A 129 6.87 -1.25 17.74
N ILE A 130 6.24 -0.08 17.60
CA ILE A 130 4.89 0.20 18.11
C ILE A 130 3.85 -0.70 17.42
N GLN A 131 3.93 -0.92 16.11
CA GLN A 131 3.00 -1.81 15.41
C GLN A 131 3.12 -3.26 15.88
N SER A 132 4.32 -3.74 16.23
CA SER A 132 4.46 -5.04 16.87
C SER A 132 3.91 -5.05 18.29
N LEU A 133 4.22 -4.04 19.11
CA LEU A 133 3.70 -3.95 20.48
C LEU A 133 2.16 -3.89 20.51
N ARG A 134 1.55 -3.21 19.54
CA ARG A 134 0.09 -3.12 19.36
C ARG A 134 -0.58 -4.49 19.23
N GLN A 135 0.12 -5.47 18.65
CA GLN A 135 -0.37 -6.85 18.47
C GLN A 135 -0.14 -7.74 19.69
N LEU A 136 0.57 -7.26 20.72
CA LEU A 136 0.96 -8.04 21.91
C LEU A 136 0.12 -7.73 23.15
N VAL A 137 -1.01 -7.02 23.03
CA VAL A 137 -1.89 -6.77 24.18
C VAL A 137 -2.64 -8.04 24.56
N HIS A 138 -2.36 -8.58 25.74
CA HIS A 138 -3.04 -9.75 26.31
C HIS A 138 -3.94 -9.34 27.48
N ASN A 139 -5.05 -10.05 27.63
CA ASN A 139 -5.95 -9.90 28.77
C ASN A 139 -6.12 -11.26 29.46
N GLN A 140 -5.79 -11.33 30.75
CA GLN A 140 -6.08 -12.49 31.59
C GLN A 140 -6.75 -12.03 32.88
N LYS A 141 -7.98 -12.52 33.15
CA LYS A 141 -8.75 -12.20 34.36
C LYS A 141 -8.86 -10.68 34.63
N ASN A 142 -9.13 -9.89 33.59
CA ASN A 142 -9.20 -8.41 33.63
C ASN A 142 -7.86 -7.70 33.90
N ILE A 143 -6.74 -8.40 33.76
CA ILE A 143 -5.40 -7.80 33.78
C ILE A 143 -4.91 -7.70 32.34
N GLU A 144 -4.71 -6.46 31.88
CA GLU A 144 -4.06 -6.16 30.61
C GLU A 144 -2.54 -6.22 30.80
N TYR A 145 -1.82 -6.91 29.93
CA TYR A 145 -0.37 -7.04 30.04
C TYR A 145 0.31 -7.31 28.69
N PHE A 146 1.63 -7.15 28.68
CA PHE A 146 2.50 -7.62 27.61
C PHE A 146 3.35 -8.80 28.09
N PRO A 147 3.40 -9.95 27.40
CA PRO A 147 4.28 -11.05 27.76
C PRO A 147 5.76 -10.67 27.55
N ALA A 148 6.63 -11.14 28.44
CA ALA A 148 8.04 -10.78 28.46
C ALA A 148 8.83 -11.39 27.30
N VAL A 149 9.57 -10.57 26.55
CA VAL A 149 10.23 -10.98 25.32
C VAL A 149 11.38 -10.05 24.95
N GLU A 150 12.32 -10.57 24.16
CA GLU A 150 13.28 -9.76 23.41
C GLU A 150 13.04 -10.00 21.91
N ILE A 151 12.82 -8.92 21.16
CA ILE A 151 12.60 -8.95 19.72
C ILE A 151 13.65 -8.07 19.04
N LYS A 152 14.25 -8.57 17.95
CA LYS A 152 15.01 -7.76 16.99
C LYS A 152 14.39 -7.95 15.63
N ASP A 153 14.09 -6.85 14.94
CA ASP A 153 13.32 -6.94 13.70
C ASP A 153 13.72 -5.86 12.71
N GLU A 154 13.59 -6.19 11.43
CA GLU A 154 13.86 -5.32 10.28
C GLU A 154 13.14 -5.87 9.04
N PRO A 155 12.72 -5.03 8.08
CA PRO A 155 12.07 -5.52 6.88
C PRO A 155 13.05 -6.23 5.93
N ARG A 156 12.59 -7.29 5.27
CA ARG A 156 13.32 -7.96 4.17
C ARG A 156 13.46 -7.07 2.93
N PHE A 157 12.44 -6.29 2.58
CA PHE A 157 12.44 -5.40 1.42
C PHE A 157 12.17 -3.95 1.82
N ALA A 158 12.84 -3.03 1.13
CA ALA A 158 12.70 -1.59 1.38
C ALA A 158 11.40 -1.01 0.79
N TYR A 159 10.87 -1.60 -0.29
CA TYR A 159 9.57 -1.24 -0.86
C TYR A 159 8.49 -2.26 -0.45
N ARG A 160 7.48 -1.80 0.27
CA ARG A 160 6.35 -2.62 0.74
C ARG A 160 5.06 -1.89 0.44
N GLY A 161 4.50 -2.17 -0.74
CA GLY A 161 3.47 -1.34 -1.33
C GLY A 161 2.08 -1.95 -1.36
N MET A 162 1.08 -1.07 -1.30
CA MET A 162 -0.29 -1.37 -1.68
C MET A 162 -0.77 -0.29 -2.65
N HIS A 163 -1.34 -0.73 -3.76
CA HIS A 163 -2.00 0.13 -4.73
C HIS A 163 -3.51 0.24 -4.45
N LEU A 164 -4.09 1.38 -4.80
CA LEU A 164 -5.54 1.57 -4.87
C LEU A 164 -5.89 2.41 -6.10
N ASP A 165 -6.67 1.80 -6.98
CA ASP A 165 -7.32 2.45 -8.10
C ASP A 165 -8.48 3.30 -7.60
N VAL A 166 -8.41 4.60 -7.87
CA VAL A 166 -9.53 5.53 -7.66
C VAL A 166 -10.08 6.09 -8.98
N GLY A 167 -9.42 5.78 -10.10
CA GLY A 167 -9.81 6.17 -11.46
C GLY A 167 -11.11 5.49 -11.88
N ARG A 168 -11.26 4.18 -11.68
CA ARG A 168 -12.47 3.43 -12.02
C ARG A 168 -13.62 3.76 -11.07
N HIS A 169 -13.38 3.68 -9.76
CA HIS A 169 -14.31 4.11 -8.72
C HIS A 169 -13.62 4.95 -7.63
N MET A 170 -14.20 6.09 -7.27
CA MET A 170 -13.67 7.00 -6.25
C MET A 170 -14.09 6.57 -4.84
N PHE A 171 -13.21 6.77 -3.85
CA PHE A 171 -13.53 6.54 -2.44
C PHE A 171 -13.40 7.80 -1.57
N PRO A 172 -14.18 7.92 -0.48
CA PRO A 172 -14.10 9.06 0.43
C PRO A 172 -12.71 9.22 1.07
N VAL A 173 -12.30 10.46 1.37
CA VAL A 173 -11.03 10.78 2.05
C VAL A 173 -10.84 9.98 3.34
N ASP A 174 -11.89 9.89 4.16
CA ASP A 174 -11.85 9.14 5.42
C ASP A 174 -11.57 7.64 5.19
N PHE A 175 -12.06 7.09 4.08
CA PHE A 175 -11.73 5.71 3.70
C PHE A 175 -10.26 5.58 3.28
N ILE A 176 -9.73 6.50 2.48
CA ILE A 176 -8.30 6.49 2.10
C ILE A 176 -7.42 6.53 3.35
N LYS A 177 -7.77 7.35 4.34
CA LYS A 177 -7.09 7.40 5.64
C LYS A 177 -7.18 6.06 6.39
N LYS A 178 -8.36 5.43 6.42
CA LYS A 178 -8.54 4.10 7.01
C LYS A 178 -7.72 3.02 6.29
N TYR A 179 -7.62 3.08 4.97
CA TYR A 179 -6.76 2.18 4.19
C TYR A 179 -5.28 2.36 4.56
N ILE A 180 -4.81 3.60 4.71
CA ILE A 180 -3.46 3.92 5.21
C ILE A 180 -3.24 3.38 6.63
N ASP A 181 -4.25 3.44 7.52
CA ASP A 181 -4.16 2.81 8.85
C ASP A 181 -3.99 1.28 8.77
N LEU A 182 -4.59 0.62 7.77
CA LEU A 182 -4.39 -0.81 7.50
C LEU A 182 -2.99 -1.10 6.98
N LEU A 183 -2.46 -0.28 6.07
CA LEU A 183 -1.08 -0.37 5.61
C LEU A 183 -0.11 -0.28 6.80
N ALA A 184 -0.32 0.69 7.69
CA ALA A 184 0.50 0.89 8.87
C ALA A 184 0.46 -0.30 9.83
N LEU A 185 -0.72 -0.88 10.08
CA LEU A 185 -0.88 -2.10 10.90
C LEU A 185 -0.03 -3.26 10.36
N HIS A 186 0.06 -3.37 9.03
CA HIS A 186 0.81 -4.39 8.31
C HIS A 186 2.26 -4.01 8.01
N LYS A 187 2.77 -2.91 8.58
CA LYS A 187 4.12 -2.39 8.33
C LYS A 187 4.44 -2.15 6.84
N MET A 188 3.42 -1.90 6.01
CA MET A 188 3.60 -1.41 4.64
C MET A 188 4.07 0.05 4.69
N ASN A 189 4.84 0.48 3.68
CA ASN A 189 5.47 1.81 3.69
C ASN A 189 5.27 2.61 2.40
N LYS A 190 4.55 2.06 1.42
CA LYS A 190 4.21 2.73 0.16
C LYS A 190 2.71 2.60 -0.12
N PHE A 191 2.08 3.73 -0.38
CA PHE A 191 0.71 3.80 -0.89
C PHE A 191 0.78 4.28 -2.33
N HIS A 192 0.60 3.37 -3.29
CA HIS A 192 0.52 3.71 -4.71
C HIS A 192 -0.92 4.13 -5.04
N TRP A 193 -1.11 5.39 -5.42
CA TRP A 193 -2.42 5.97 -5.61
C TRP A 193 -2.69 6.25 -7.09
N HIS A 194 -3.49 5.39 -7.73
CA HIS A 194 -3.82 5.48 -9.14
C HIS A 194 -4.97 6.45 -9.38
N LEU A 195 -4.62 7.67 -9.77
CA LEU A 195 -5.50 8.85 -9.71
C LEU A 195 -6.21 9.15 -11.03
N THR A 196 -5.79 8.56 -12.15
CA THR A 196 -6.27 8.93 -13.48
C THR A 196 -6.42 7.71 -14.35
N GLU A 197 -7.54 7.65 -15.06
CA GLU A 197 -7.82 6.58 -16.00
C GLU A 197 -8.84 7.04 -17.06
N ASP A 198 -9.03 6.29 -18.14
CA ASP A 198 -10.09 6.46 -19.14
C ASP A 198 -11.47 6.74 -18.53
N GLN A 199 -11.85 6.04 -17.44
CA GLN A 199 -13.18 6.20 -16.81
C GLN A 199 -13.24 7.30 -15.73
N GLY A 200 -12.13 7.99 -15.47
CA GLY A 200 -12.17 9.30 -14.83
C GLY A 200 -10.85 9.83 -14.28
N TRP A 201 -10.77 11.15 -14.22
CA TRP A 201 -9.67 11.92 -13.65
C TRP A 201 -9.99 12.37 -12.22
N ARG A 202 -9.14 12.05 -11.24
CA ARG A 202 -9.49 12.22 -9.80
C ARG A 202 -8.70 13.29 -9.05
N LEU A 203 -7.77 13.99 -9.69
CA LEU A 203 -6.97 15.01 -8.99
C LEU A 203 -7.22 16.41 -9.56
N GLU A 204 -7.48 17.39 -8.71
CA GLU A 204 -7.57 18.77 -9.16
C GLU A 204 -6.23 19.31 -9.68
N ILE A 205 -6.21 19.78 -10.93
CA ILE A 205 -5.09 20.51 -11.53
C ILE A 205 -5.57 21.93 -11.84
N LYS A 206 -5.05 22.93 -11.15
CA LYS A 206 -5.55 24.31 -11.21
C LYS A 206 -5.39 24.90 -12.59
N LYS A 207 -4.29 24.58 -13.29
CA LYS A 207 -4.05 25.08 -14.66
C LYS A 207 -4.98 24.45 -15.70
N TYR A 208 -5.50 23.24 -15.44
CA TYR A 208 -6.35 22.50 -16.36
C TYR A 208 -7.68 22.09 -15.68
N PRO A 209 -8.56 23.06 -15.36
CA PRO A 209 -9.75 22.81 -14.55
C PRO A 209 -10.74 21.83 -15.21
N LYS A 210 -10.75 21.71 -16.55
CA LYS A 210 -11.65 20.77 -17.23
C LYS A 210 -11.34 19.31 -16.93
N LEU A 211 -10.12 18.98 -16.46
CA LEU A 211 -9.80 17.63 -16.00
C LEU A 211 -10.76 17.19 -14.89
N THR A 212 -11.19 18.12 -14.02
CA THR A 212 -12.17 17.83 -12.96
C THR A 212 -13.59 18.31 -13.27
N GLU A 213 -13.78 19.33 -14.11
CA GLU A 213 -15.14 19.75 -14.52
C GLU A 213 -15.79 18.75 -15.49
N VAL A 214 -14.98 18.11 -16.35
CA VAL A 214 -15.41 17.14 -17.37
C VAL A 214 -14.84 15.76 -17.06
N GLY A 215 -13.50 15.64 -17.02
CA GLY A 215 -12.82 14.35 -16.93
C GLY A 215 -13.13 13.54 -15.66
N ALA A 216 -13.56 14.19 -14.58
CA ALA A 216 -13.94 13.50 -13.35
C ALA A 216 -15.32 12.80 -13.42
N TYR A 217 -16.11 13.01 -14.48
CA TYR A 217 -17.48 12.51 -14.55
C TYR A 217 -17.76 11.75 -15.85
N ARG A 218 -18.26 10.52 -15.71
CA ARG A 218 -18.81 9.72 -16.81
C ARG A 218 -20.34 9.69 -16.76
N ALA A 219 -20.97 9.52 -17.91
CA ALA A 219 -22.43 9.58 -18.04
C ALA A 219 -23.14 8.38 -17.38
N GLU A 220 -22.51 7.21 -17.40
CA GLU A 220 -23.02 5.94 -16.88
C GLU A 220 -21.86 4.96 -16.70
N THR A 221 -22.12 3.88 -15.99
CA THR A 221 -21.15 2.79 -15.75
C THR A 221 -21.70 1.48 -16.31
N ALA A 222 -20.85 0.71 -16.99
CA ALA A 222 -21.18 -0.63 -17.48
C ALA A 222 -21.74 -1.53 -16.36
N ILE A 223 -22.87 -2.17 -16.62
CA ILE A 223 -23.44 -3.18 -15.74
C ILE A 223 -22.69 -4.49 -15.94
N LYS A 224 -21.93 -4.90 -14.92
CA LYS A 224 -21.09 -6.11 -14.96
C LYS A 224 -20.21 -6.09 -16.23
N LYS A 225 -20.23 -7.16 -17.00
CA LYS A 225 -19.45 -7.36 -18.23
C LYS A 225 -20.22 -7.01 -19.51
N HIS A 226 -21.33 -6.26 -19.46
CA HIS A 226 -22.09 -5.91 -20.66
C HIS A 226 -21.48 -4.74 -21.42
N PHE A 227 -20.40 -5.00 -22.17
CA PHE A 227 -19.71 -4.05 -23.04
C PHE A 227 -18.81 -4.76 -24.08
N PRO A 228 -18.41 -4.08 -25.17
CA PRO A 228 -17.53 -4.63 -26.21
C PRO A 228 -16.16 -5.07 -25.66
N GLY A 229 -15.71 -6.26 -26.05
CA GLY A 229 -14.40 -6.79 -25.61
C GLY A 229 -14.38 -7.36 -24.20
N SER A 230 -15.54 -7.51 -23.56
CA SER A 230 -15.68 -8.08 -22.21
C SER A 230 -15.53 -9.61 -22.16
N GLY A 231 -15.61 -10.28 -23.31
CA GLY A 231 -15.60 -11.74 -23.42
C GLY A 231 -16.96 -12.40 -23.14
N LEU A 232 -18.04 -11.63 -22.98
CA LEU A 232 -19.40 -12.19 -22.90
C LEU A 232 -19.91 -12.63 -24.29
N LYS A 233 -20.88 -13.57 -24.31
CA LYS A 233 -21.58 -13.92 -25.57
C LYS A 233 -22.39 -12.75 -26.15
N ASP A 234 -23.00 -11.95 -25.27
CA ASP A 234 -23.67 -10.69 -25.61
C ASP A 234 -22.85 -9.53 -25.03
N GLU A 235 -22.01 -8.95 -25.89
CA GLU A 235 -21.16 -7.80 -25.58
C GLU A 235 -21.84 -6.45 -25.84
N THR A 236 -23.17 -6.44 -26.03
CA THR A 236 -23.90 -5.19 -26.18
C THR A 236 -23.73 -4.35 -24.92
N PHE A 237 -23.31 -3.11 -25.10
CA PHE A 237 -23.15 -2.17 -23.99
C PHE A 237 -24.48 -1.98 -23.25
N LYS A 238 -24.46 -2.17 -21.93
CA LYS A 238 -25.58 -1.85 -21.02
C LYS A 238 -25.03 -1.05 -19.85
N GLY A 239 -25.27 0.26 -19.87
CA GLY A 239 -24.94 1.12 -18.74
C GLY A 239 -26.06 1.19 -17.70
N ASP A 240 -25.70 1.65 -16.51
CA ASP A 240 -26.65 1.87 -15.41
C ASP A 240 -27.47 3.17 -15.54
N GLY A 241 -27.20 3.98 -16.56
CA GLY A 241 -27.85 5.26 -16.81
C GLY A 241 -27.59 6.34 -15.74
N LYS A 242 -26.57 6.17 -14.88
CA LYS A 242 -26.29 7.08 -13.76
C LYS A 242 -24.98 7.81 -13.95
N LYS A 243 -25.05 9.15 -13.97
CA LYS A 243 -23.84 9.98 -13.93
C LYS A 243 -23.04 9.64 -12.69
N TYR A 244 -21.77 9.30 -12.88
CA TYR A 244 -20.85 8.91 -11.81
C TYR A 244 -19.59 9.76 -11.87
N GLY A 245 -19.05 10.15 -10.72
CA GLY A 245 -17.78 10.86 -10.67
C GLY A 245 -17.48 11.55 -9.35
N GLY A 246 -16.43 12.37 -9.40
CA GLY A 246 -15.86 13.07 -8.27
C GLY A 246 -14.33 13.13 -8.39
N PHE A 247 -13.72 14.00 -7.59
CA PHE A 247 -12.27 14.21 -7.55
C PHE A 247 -11.83 14.70 -6.17
N TYR A 248 -10.53 14.56 -5.88
CA TYR A 248 -9.86 15.12 -4.73
C TYR A 248 -9.33 16.50 -5.08
N THR A 249 -9.70 17.50 -4.28
CA THR A 249 -9.04 18.80 -4.30
C THR A 249 -7.56 18.65 -3.91
N GLN A 250 -6.73 19.62 -4.29
CA GLN A 250 -5.32 19.59 -3.89
C GLN A 250 -5.16 19.59 -2.35
N ASP A 251 -6.02 20.31 -1.63
CA ASP A 251 -5.99 20.35 -0.16
C ASP A 251 -6.32 18.99 0.46
N GLN A 252 -7.32 18.28 -0.08
CA GLN A 252 -7.63 16.92 0.36
C GLN A 252 -6.48 15.95 0.07
N ALA A 253 -5.84 16.07 -1.09
CA ALA A 253 -4.68 15.26 -1.44
C ALA A 253 -3.49 15.54 -0.49
N ARG A 254 -3.20 16.82 -0.19
CA ARG A 254 -2.16 17.20 0.79
C ARG A 254 -2.46 16.68 2.20
N ASP A 255 -3.73 16.71 2.61
CA ASP A 255 -4.16 16.16 3.89
C ASP A 255 -3.95 14.63 3.96
N ILE A 256 -4.27 13.89 2.90
CA ILE A 256 -3.99 12.45 2.79
C ILE A 256 -2.48 12.18 2.83
N VAL A 257 -1.68 12.93 2.06
CA VAL A 257 -0.22 12.83 2.04
C VAL A 257 0.36 13.06 3.44
N LYS A 258 -0.10 14.10 4.13
CA LYS A 258 0.33 14.38 5.50
C LYS A 258 -0.07 13.24 6.45
N TYR A 259 -1.31 12.74 6.33
CA TYR A 259 -1.81 11.65 7.17
C TYR A 259 -1.00 10.35 7.02
N ALA A 260 -0.58 10.04 5.78
CA ALA A 260 0.32 8.94 5.46
C ALA A 260 1.73 9.16 6.01
N ALA A 261 2.28 10.37 5.85
CA ALA A 261 3.60 10.71 6.35
C ALA A 261 3.69 10.61 7.88
N ASP A 262 2.63 10.98 8.61
CA ASP A 262 2.55 10.80 10.06
C ASP A 262 2.64 9.30 10.46
N ARG A 263 2.38 8.36 9.53
CA ARG A 263 2.49 6.91 9.72
C ARG A 263 3.69 6.29 9.00
N HIS A 264 4.65 7.12 8.61
CA HIS A 264 5.85 6.69 7.86
C HIS A 264 5.52 5.98 6.54
N ILE A 265 4.41 6.35 5.90
CA ILE A 265 4.00 5.84 4.58
C ILE A 265 4.19 6.93 3.53
N THR A 266 4.90 6.62 2.46
CA THR A 266 5.05 7.50 1.29
C THR A 266 3.89 7.26 0.32
N VAL A 267 3.20 8.33 -0.09
CA VAL A 267 2.19 8.28 -1.15
C VAL A 267 2.87 8.53 -2.50
N ILE A 268 2.79 7.55 -3.40
CA ILE A 268 3.29 7.63 -4.77
C ILE A 268 2.08 7.90 -5.68
N PRO A 269 1.95 9.09 -6.28
CA PRO A 269 0.86 9.36 -7.21
C PRO A 269 1.15 8.70 -8.57
N GLU A 270 0.10 8.24 -9.23
CA GLU A 270 0.15 7.85 -10.63
C GLU A 270 -0.72 8.75 -11.50
N ILE A 271 -0.09 9.27 -12.56
CA ILE A 271 -0.78 9.86 -13.70
C ILE A 271 -0.38 9.02 -14.91
N ASP A 272 -1.26 8.12 -15.33
CA ASP A 272 -0.97 7.15 -16.37
C ASP A 272 -0.89 7.81 -17.76
N MET A 273 0.15 7.45 -18.53
CA MET A 273 0.38 7.97 -19.87
C MET A 273 1.30 7.04 -20.69
N PRO A 274 1.17 7.00 -22.04
CA PRO A 274 0.24 7.78 -22.86
C PRO A 274 -1.13 7.11 -23.07
N GLY A 275 -1.29 5.86 -22.60
CA GLY A 275 -2.56 5.15 -22.51
C GLY A 275 -3.45 5.69 -21.38
N HIS A 276 -4.60 5.05 -21.16
CA HIS A 276 -5.51 5.34 -20.04
C HIS A 276 -5.86 6.82 -19.83
N MET A 277 -5.97 7.56 -20.93
CA MET A 277 -6.04 9.03 -20.93
C MET A 277 -7.36 9.56 -21.52
N LEU A 278 -8.36 8.70 -21.76
CA LEU A 278 -9.62 9.12 -22.38
C LEU A 278 -10.37 10.17 -21.55
N ALA A 279 -10.26 10.17 -20.22
CA ALA A 279 -10.81 11.24 -19.37
C ALA A 279 -10.15 12.59 -19.62
N ALA A 280 -8.82 12.62 -19.82
CA ALA A 280 -8.10 13.84 -20.17
C ALA A 280 -8.41 14.29 -21.60
N LEU A 281 -8.52 13.34 -22.54
CA LEU A 281 -8.92 13.61 -23.93
C LEU A 281 -10.35 14.17 -24.02
N ALA A 282 -11.28 13.70 -23.20
CA ALA A 282 -12.63 14.26 -23.13
C ALA A 282 -12.63 15.71 -22.60
N ALA A 283 -11.75 16.04 -21.66
CA ALA A 283 -11.59 17.38 -21.12
C ALA A 283 -10.87 18.35 -22.08
N TYR A 284 -9.85 17.86 -22.77
CA TYR A 284 -8.98 18.60 -23.70
C TYR A 284 -8.74 17.77 -24.97
N PRO A 285 -9.70 17.74 -25.92
CA PRO A 285 -9.62 16.93 -27.13
C PRO A 285 -8.40 17.24 -28.00
N GLU A 286 -7.86 18.45 -27.90
CA GLU A 286 -6.66 18.86 -28.59
C GLU A 286 -5.42 18.04 -28.21
N LEU A 287 -5.43 17.27 -27.11
CA LEU A 287 -4.32 16.39 -26.71
C LEU A 287 -4.25 15.08 -27.53
N GLY A 288 -5.33 14.71 -28.19
CA GLY A 288 -5.46 13.45 -28.93
C GLY A 288 -4.92 13.47 -30.35
N ASN A 289 -5.08 12.33 -31.04
CA ASN A 289 -4.63 12.10 -32.42
C ASN A 289 -5.63 12.58 -33.49
N GLY A 290 -6.64 13.37 -33.12
CA GLY A 290 -7.66 13.89 -34.05
C GLY A 290 -8.82 12.93 -34.33
N THR A 291 -8.98 11.91 -33.49
CA THR A 291 -10.01 10.85 -33.56
C THR A 291 -11.27 11.16 -32.74
N GLY A 292 -11.37 12.38 -32.20
CA GLY A 292 -12.53 12.81 -31.42
C GLY A 292 -13.82 12.96 -32.24
N PRO A 293 -14.94 13.35 -31.61
CA PRO A 293 -15.05 13.76 -30.21
C PRO A 293 -14.78 12.61 -29.22
N TYR A 294 -14.23 12.95 -28.06
CA TYR A 294 -13.94 12.02 -26.98
C TYR A 294 -14.98 12.15 -25.87
N GLU A 295 -15.31 11.03 -25.22
CA GLU A 295 -16.14 10.98 -24.01
C GLU A 295 -15.40 10.20 -22.93
N VAL A 296 -15.59 10.57 -21.66
CA VAL A 296 -15.05 9.80 -20.52
C VAL A 296 -15.58 8.36 -20.59
N GLY A 297 -14.69 7.38 -20.41
CA GLY A 297 -14.99 5.96 -20.55
C GLY A 297 -16.14 5.50 -19.66
N LYS A 298 -17.04 4.69 -20.22
CA LYS A 298 -18.24 4.17 -19.53
C LYS A 298 -18.13 2.67 -19.21
N TRP A 299 -17.09 2.01 -19.70
CA TRP A 299 -16.82 0.58 -19.53
C TRP A 299 -15.32 0.36 -19.38
N TRP A 300 -14.93 -0.90 -19.20
CA TRP A 300 -13.59 -1.31 -18.78
C TRP A 300 -12.76 -1.89 -19.92
N GLY A 301 -11.45 -1.98 -19.69
CA GLY A 301 -10.49 -2.57 -20.63
C GLY A 301 -9.69 -1.50 -21.36
N VAL A 302 -9.05 -1.92 -22.46
CA VAL A 302 -8.04 -1.11 -23.15
C VAL A 302 -8.65 -0.25 -24.25
N PHE A 303 -8.47 1.07 -24.14
CA PHE A 303 -8.96 2.02 -25.14
C PHE A 303 -7.87 2.37 -26.16
N PRO A 304 -8.18 2.37 -27.48
CA PRO A 304 -7.20 2.76 -28.49
C PRO A 304 -6.89 4.26 -28.51
N GLN A 305 -7.73 5.08 -27.86
CA GLN A 305 -7.54 6.52 -27.74
C GLN A 305 -6.41 6.84 -26.77
N ILE A 306 -5.30 7.36 -27.30
CA ILE A 306 -4.10 7.67 -26.51
C ILE A 306 -3.64 9.10 -26.79
N LEU A 307 -2.76 9.61 -25.93
CA LEU A 307 -2.17 10.93 -26.14
C LEU A 307 -1.37 11.01 -27.45
N ALA A 308 -1.48 12.13 -28.16
CA ALA A 308 -0.64 12.39 -29.33
C ALA A 308 0.77 12.83 -28.88
N PRO A 309 1.86 12.34 -29.51
CA PRO A 309 3.23 12.64 -29.11
C PRO A 309 3.68 13.98 -29.70
N LYS A 310 3.09 15.09 -29.25
CA LYS A 310 3.35 16.46 -29.74
C LYS A 310 3.72 17.41 -28.62
N GLU A 311 4.30 18.55 -29.00
CA GLU A 311 4.82 19.55 -28.05
C GLU A 311 3.75 20.09 -27.10
N GLU A 312 2.53 20.29 -27.58
CA GLU A 312 1.39 20.73 -26.77
C GLU A 312 1.04 19.69 -25.70
N THR A 313 1.10 18.40 -26.04
CA THR A 313 0.88 17.29 -25.10
C THR A 313 1.97 17.24 -24.06
N PHE A 314 3.24 17.35 -24.45
CA PHE A 314 4.34 17.37 -23.49
C PHE A 314 4.24 18.59 -22.57
N LYS A 315 3.84 19.75 -23.08
CA LYS A 315 3.62 20.93 -22.25
C LYS A 315 2.51 20.72 -21.22
N PHE A 316 1.40 20.11 -21.64
CA PHE A 316 0.32 19.70 -20.73
C PHE A 316 0.84 18.77 -19.62
N ILE A 317 1.59 17.72 -19.98
CA ILE A 317 2.16 16.76 -19.02
C ILE A 317 3.10 17.44 -18.03
N GLU A 318 4.03 18.27 -18.52
CA GLU A 318 4.98 19.01 -17.67
C GLU A 318 4.27 19.90 -16.64
N ASP A 319 3.21 20.59 -17.08
CA ASP A 319 2.42 21.44 -16.21
C ASP A 319 1.63 20.64 -15.17
N VAL A 320 0.96 19.55 -15.57
CA VAL A 320 0.25 18.63 -14.66
C VAL A 320 1.21 18.06 -13.63
N LEU A 321 2.34 17.49 -14.08
CA LEU A 321 3.31 16.86 -13.19
C LEU A 321 3.98 17.89 -12.28
N THR A 322 4.09 19.16 -12.68
CA THR A 322 4.55 20.24 -11.78
C THR A 322 3.61 20.40 -10.60
N GLU A 323 2.29 20.46 -10.82
CA GLU A 323 1.32 20.58 -9.73
C GLU A 323 1.25 19.29 -8.89
N VAL A 324 1.35 18.11 -9.51
CA VAL A 324 1.43 16.82 -8.80
C VAL A 324 2.66 16.79 -7.87
N MET A 325 3.84 17.14 -8.36
CA MET A 325 5.06 17.14 -7.54
C MET A 325 5.06 18.18 -6.41
N ASP A 326 4.22 19.22 -6.51
CA ASP A 326 4.00 20.19 -5.43
C ASP A 326 3.11 19.62 -4.32
N ILE A 327 2.16 18.74 -4.66
CA ILE A 327 1.27 18.06 -3.70
C ILE A 327 1.98 16.87 -3.02
N PHE A 328 2.71 16.07 -3.82
CA PHE A 328 3.27 14.80 -3.39
C PHE A 328 4.80 14.92 -3.16
N PRO A 329 5.29 14.83 -1.92
CA PRO A 329 6.71 14.97 -1.61
C PRO A 329 7.55 13.74 -1.98
N SER A 330 6.91 12.65 -2.44
CA SER A 330 7.58 11.42 -2.87
C SER A 330 8.70 11.72 -3.87
N GLU A 331 9.84 11.05 -3.70
CA GLU A 331 10.91 11.06 -4.71
C GLU A 331 10.44 10.45 -6.03
N TYR A 332 9.51 9.51 -5.96
CA TYR A 332 8.98 8.75 -7.08
C TYR A 332 7.61 9.24 -7.53
N ILE A 333 7.42 9.34 -8.85
CA ILE A 333 6.14 9.56 -9.52
C ILE A 333 5.89 8.37 -10.45
N HIS A 334 4.72 7.74 -10.34
CA HIS A 334 4.33 6.70 -11.30
C HIS A 334 3.73 7.37 -12.54
N ILE A 335 4.19 6.97 -13.72
CA ILE A 335 3.74 7.54 -15.00
C ILE A 335 2.95 6.53 -15.84
N GLY A 336 2.65 5.36 -15.26
CA GLY A 336 1.96 4.27 -15.91
C GLY A 336 2.76 3.71 -17.08
N GLY A 337 2.20 3.80 -18.29
CA GLY A 337 2.83 3.34 -19.54
C GLY A 337 2.35 1.97 -20.00
N ASP A 338 1.42 1.37 -19.28
CA ASP A 338 0.73 0.14 -19.63
C ASP A 338 -0.29 0.35 -20.74
N GLU A 339 -0.61 -0.78 -21.38
CA GLU A 339 -1.70 -0.97 -22.34
C GLU A 339 -1.91 0.11 -23.41
N ALA A 340 -0.91 0.92 -23.77
CA ALA A 340 -1.05 2.00 -24.76
C ALA A 340 -1.11 1.44 -26.20
N PRO A 341 -2.29 1.32 -26.85
CA PRO A 341 -2.38 0.64 -28.13
C PRO A 341 -1.82 1.51 -29.24
N LYS A 342 -0.94 0.95 -30.06
CA LYS A 342 -0.23 1.72 -31.10
C LYS A 342 -1.10 2.08 -32.32
N LYS A 343 -2.40 1.78 -32.28
CA LYS A 343 -3.32 1.96 -33.42
C LYS A 343 -3.38 3.42 -33.87
N GLU A 344 -3.66 4.34 -32.96
CA GLU A 344 -3.78 5.76 -33.33
C GLU A 344 -2.46 6.35 -33.81
N TRP A 345 -1.32 5.93 -33.27
CA TRP A 345 -0.02 6.40 -33.75
C TRP A 345 0.36 5.85 -35.13
N LYS A 346 -0.10 4.65 -35.49
CA LYS A 346 -0.04 4.14 -36.88
C LYS A 346 -0.94 4.96 -37.79
N GLU A 347 -2.14 5.28 -37.29
CA GLU A 347 -3.19 6.14 -37.85
C GLU A 347 -2.72 7.57 -38.19
N SER A 348 -1.94 8.13 -37.27
CA SER A 348 -1.71 9.57 -37.14
C SER A 348 -0.54 10.05 -37.99
N LYS A 349 -0.84 10.97 -38.92
CA LYS A 349 0.20 11.65 -39.72
C LYS A 349 1.25 12.30 -38.82
N GLN A 350 0.84 12.93 -37.72
CA GLN A 350 1.75 13.60 -36.80
C GLN A 350 2.71 12.62 -36.12
N ALA A 351 2.21 11.49 -35.64
CA ALA A 351 3.05 10.46 -35.02
C ALA A 351 4.02 9.85 -36.03
N GLN A 352 3.55 9.57 -37.25
CA GLN A 352 4.39 9.05 -38.34
C GLN A 352 5.46 10.06 -38.79
N ASP A 353 5.13 11.36 -38.88
CA ASP A 353 6.10 12.42 -39.19
C ASP A 353 7.18 12.51 -38.10
N LEU A 354 6.80 12.36 -36.82
CA LEU A 354 7.75 12.36 -35.70
C LEU A 354 8.65 11.11 -35.73
N ILE A 355 8.10 9.93 -36.01
CA ILE A 355 8.86 8.68 -36.22
C ILE A 355 9.93 8.89 -37.30
N LEU A 356 9.55 9.48 -38.45
CA LEU A 356 10.49 9.78 -39.53
C LEU A 356 11.56 10.77 -39.10
N LYS A 357 11.18 11.85 -38.40
CA LYS A 357 12.10 12.87 -37.89
C LYS A 357 13.12 12.29 -36.90
N LEU A 358 12.69 11.39 -36.04
CA LEU A 358 13.54 10.71 -35.05
C LEU A 358 14.32 9.54 -35.63
N GLY A 359 14.03 9.13 -36.87
CA GLY A 359 14.67 7.98 -37.51
C GLY A 359 14.33 6.64 -36.87
N LEU A 360 13.17 6.53 -36.20
CA LEU A 360 12.74 5.30 -35.53
C LEU A 360 12.33 4.26 -36.58
N LYS A 361 12.74 3.01 -36.36
CA LYS A 361 12.51 1.88 -37.26
C LYS A 361 12.17 0.64 -36.47
N ASP A 362 11.43 -0.28 -37.07
CA ASP A 362 11.20 -1.60 -36.50
C ASP A 362 12.54 -2.33 -36.28
N ASP A 363 12.60 -3.12 -35.23
CA ASP A 363 13.73 -4.02 -34.99
C ASP A 363 13.81 -5.11 -36.06
N THR A 364 15.02 -5.36 -36.54
CA THR A 364 15.29 -6.49 -37.43
C THR A 364 15.55 -7.76 -36.63
N GLU A 365 16.11 -7.65 -35.42
CA GLU A 365 16.46 -8.75 -34.52
C GLU A 365 15.85 -8.53 -33.13
N PRO A 366 15.52 -9.60 -32.38
CA PRO A 366 15.01 -9.46 -31.02
C PRO A 366 15.97 -8.70 -30.10
N ASN A 367 15.43 -7.87 -29.22
CA ASN A 367 16.19 -7.19 -28.18
C ASN A 367 16.79 -8.24 -27.22
N LYS A 368 18.06 -8.06 -26.88
CA LYS A 368 18.85 -9.01 -26.09
C LYS A 368 18.40 -9.17 -24.64
N PHE A 369 17.55 -8.28 -24.13
CA PHE A 369 17.12 -8.27 -22.72
C PHE A 369 15.72 -8.84 -22.53
N ASP A 370 14.76 -8.45 -23.37
CA ASP A 370 13.37 -8.92 -23.31
C ASP A 370 13.06 -10.02 -24.34
N GLY A 371 13.96 -10.28 -25.30
CA GLY A 371 13.78 -11.30 -26.33
C GLY A 371 12.74 -10.97 -27.39
N ARG A 372 12.24 -9.73 -27.48
CA ARG A 372 11.18 -9.29 -28.39
C ARG A 372 11.69 -8.30 -29.45
N LYS A 373 11.04 -8.30 -30.61
CA LYS A 373 11.24 -7.24 -31.62
C LYS A 373 10.28 -6.09 -31.32
N HIS A 374 10.78 -4.86 -31.38
CA HIS A 374 9.99 -3.66 -31.17
C HIS A 374 9.71 -2.93 -32.49
N THR A 375 8.47 -2.55 -32.70
CA THR A 375 8.00 -1.68 -33.77
C THR A 375 8.47 -0.24 -33.56
N LYS A 376 8.46 0.55 -34.64
CA LYS A 376 8.77 1.98 -34.60
C LYS A 376 7.81 2.77 -33.70
N GLU A 377 6.56 2.34 -33.55
CA GLU A 377 5.61 2.95 -32.62
C GLU A 377 5.87 2.57 -31.14
N GLU A 378 6.32 1.35 -30.85
CA GLU A 378 6.81 0.99 -29.50
C GLU A 378 8.04 1.83 -29.14
N LYS A 379 8.96 2.05 -30.09
CA LYS A 379 10.08 2.98 -29.90
C LYS A 379 9.63 4.44 -29.76
N LEU A 380 8.50 4.83 -30.36
CA LEU A 380 7.90 6.14 -30.14
C LEU A 380 7.37 6.28 -28.71
N GLN A 381 6.84 5.21 -28.11
CA GLN A 381 6.47 5.20 -26.70
C GLN A 381 7.71 5.35 -25.82
N SER A 382 8.79 4.62 -26.09
CA SER A 382 10.06 4.83 -25.39
C SER A 382 10.53 6.29 -25.47
N TYR A 383 10.46 6.92 -26.66
CA TYR A 383 10.77 8.35 -26.80
C TYR A 383 9.87 9.24 -25.91
N PHE A 384 8.56 8.97 -25.91
CA PHE A 384 7.59 9.71 -25.09
C PHE A 384 7.94 9.60 -23.59
N ILE A 385 8.15 8.38 -23.11
CA ILE A 385 8.50 8.09 -21.72
C ILE A 385 9.84 8.74 -21.34
N ASN A 386 10.87 8.63 -22.19
CA ASN A 386 12.16 9.28 -21.97
C ASN A 386 12.03 10.82 -21.87
N ARG A 387 11.09 11.43 -22.60
CA ARG A 387 10.86 12.87 -22.52
C ARG A 387 10.23 13.27 -21.18
N VAL A 388 9.26 12.48 -20.71
CA VAL A 388 8.65 12.67 -19.38
C VAL A 388 9.67 12.42 -18.27
N GLU A 389 10.46 11.35 -18.35
CA GLU A 389 11.55 11.06 -17.39
C GLU A 389 12.49 12.25 -17.25
N LYS A 390 12.99 12.79 -18.37
CA LYS A 390 13.92 13.93 -18.35
C LYS A 390 13.33 15.13 -17.62
N PHE A 391 12.04 15.41 -17.81
CA PHE A 391 11.37 16.47 -17.09
C PHE A 391 11.29 16.16 -15.58
N VAL A 392 10.83 14.98 -15.20
CA VAL A 392 10.70 14.55 -13.80
C VAL A 392 12.07 14.58 -13.09
N ASN A 393 13.12 14.06 -13.74
CA ASN A 393 14.51 14.12 -13.27
C ASN A 393 15.01 15.56 -13.13
N SER A 394 14.66 16.48 -14.04
CA SER A 394 15.02 17.90 -13.91
C SER A 394 14.42 18.58 -12.68
N LYS A 395 13.38 17.98 -12.08
CA LYS A 395 12.76 18.40 -10.81
C LYS A 395 13.28 17.63 -9.60
N GLY A 396 14.34 16.83 -9.76
CA GLY A 396 14.94 16.03 -8.69
C GLY A 396 14.11 14.82 -8.27
N ARG A 397 13.22 14.33 -9.15
CA ARG A 397 12.36 13.16 -8.92
C ARG A 397 12.72 12.01 -9.86
N GLN A 398 12.25 10.81 -9.54
CA GLN A 398 12.43 9.59 -10.34
C GLN A 398 11.08 9.07 -10.83
N ILE A 399 11.08 8.33 -11.93
CA ILE A 399 9.86 7.69 -12.46
C ILE A 399 9.75 6.23 -12.03
N ILE A 400 8.52 5.78 -11.87
CA ILE A 400 8.13 4.36 -11.92
C ILE A 400 7.19 4.20 -13.12
N GLY A 401 7.30 3.10 -13.86
CA GLY A 401 6.32 2.72 -14.87
C GLY A 401 6.13 1.22 -14.94
N TRP A 402 4.99 0.80 -15.47
CA TRP A 402 4.68 -0.62 -15.71
C TRP A 402 5.64 -1.23 -16.73
N ASP A 403 5.82 -2.55 -16.72
CA ASP A 403 6.88 -3.22 -17.48
C ASP A 403 6.86 -2.97 -19.01
N GLU A 404 5.76 -2.47 -19.57
CA GLU A 404 5.67 -1.91 -20.91
C GLU A 404 6.68 -0.80 -21.20
N ILE A 405 7.18 -0.06 -20.20
CA ILE A 405 8.21 0.97 -20.43
C ILE A 405 9.56 0.38 -20.88
N LEU A 406 9.73 -0.95 -20.83
CA LEU A 406 10.84 -1.66 -21.45
C LEU A 406 10.75 -1.62 -22.99
N GLU A 407 9.55 -1.52 -23.56
CA GLU A 407 9.31 -1.57 -24.99
C GLU A 407 10.00 -0.39 -25.70
N GLY A 408 10.90 -0.69 -26.63
CA GLY A 408 11.68 0.31 -27.35
C GLY A 408 12.90 0.89 -26.59
N GLY A 409 13.17 0.44 -25.36
CA GLY A 409 14.37 0.79 -24.58
C GLY A 409 14.05 1.63 -23.35
N LEU A 410 14.65 1.25 -22.22
CA LEU A 410 14.34 1.83 -20.92
C LEU A 410 15.08 3.16 -20.68
N ALA A 411 14.39 4.08 -20.01
CA ALA A 411 14.95 5.35 -19.62
C ALA A 411 15.96 5.14 -18.45
N PRO A 412 17.15 5.78 -18.42
CA PRO A 412 18.30 5.31 -17.62
C PRO A 412 18.07 5.22 -16.11
N ASN A 413 17.15 6.00 -15.55
CA ASN A 413 16.89 6.02 -14.11
C ASN A 413 15.52 5.43 -13.75
N ALA A 414 14.79 4.88 -14.72
CA ALA A 414 13.45 4.35 -14.51
C ALA A 414 13.47 3.16 -13.56
N THR A 415 12.48 3.13 -12.67
CA THR A 415 12.12 1.95 -11.87
C THR A 415 10.98 1.23 -12.58
N VAL A 416 11.07 -0.09 -12.69
CA VAL A 416 10.08 -0.92 -13.41
C VAL A 416 9.15 -1.61 -12.43
N MET A 417 7.85 -1.52 -12.66
CA MET A 417 6.83 -2.30 -11.94
C MET A 417 6.35 -3.46 -12.82
N SER A 418 6.72 -4.70 -12.45
CA SER A 418 6.46 -5.91 -13.25
C SER A 418 5.11 -6.53 -12.89
N TRP A 419 4.16 -6.51 -13.82
CA TRP A 419 2.78 -6.96 -13.56
C TRP A 419 2.34 -8.12 -14.44
N ARG A 420 2.85 -8.23 -15.67
CA ARG A 420 2.52 -9.30 -16.63
C ARG A 420 3.32 -10.58 -16.36
N GLY A 421 3.40 -10.98 -15.10
CA GLY A 421 4.34 -11.97 -14.61
C GLY A 421 5.63 -11.35 -14.07
N GLU A 422 6.71 -12.13 -14.07
CA GLU A 422 8.00 -11.73 -13.51
C GLU A 422 9.04 -11.37 -14.58
N GLU A 423 8.75 -11.66 -15.85
CA GLU A 423 9.67 -11.57 -16.98
C GLU A 423 10.18 -10.15 -17.18
N GLY A 424 9.28 -9.15 -17.10
CA GLY A 424 9.63 -7.74 -17.18
C GLY A 424 10.59 -7.32 -16.07
N GLY A 425 10.28 -7.72 -14.83
CA GLY A 425 11.14 -7.49 -13.67
C GLY A 425 12.51 -8.17 -13.79
N ILE A 426 12.56 -9.41 -14.28
CA ILE A 426 13.82 -10.13 -14.52
C ILE A 426 14.66 -9.39 -15.58
N ALA A 427 14.04 -8.95 -16.68
CA ALA A 427 14.72 -8.23 -17.75
C ALA A 427 15.25 -6.86 -17.27
N ALA A 428 14.48 -6.13 -16.46
CA ALA A 428 14.88 -4.85 -15.88
C ALA A 428 16.02 -5.01 -14.86
N ALA A 429 15.94 -6.01 -13.97
CA ALA A 429 16.99 -6.27 -12.98
C ALA A 429 18.32 -6.68 -13.63
N LYS A 430 18.28 -7.45 -14.73
CA LYS A 430 19.47 -7.77 -15.55
C LYS A 430 20.12 -6.55 -16.19
N GLN A 431 19.37 -5.46 -16.34
CA GLN A 431 19.83 -4.17 -16.83
C GLN A 431 20.17 -3.18 -15.70
N ASN A 432 20.20 -3.63 -14.45
CA ASN A 432 20.52 -2.83 -13.26
C ASN A 432 19.49 -1.73 -12.93
N HIS A 433 18.23 -1.91 -13.35
CA HIS A 433 17.13 -1.02 -12.95
C HIS A 433 16.46 -1.55 -11.69
N LYS A 434 16.02 -0.63 -10.80
CA LYS A 434 15.19 -1.01 -9.65
C LYS A 434 13.87 -1.63 -10.14
N VAL A 435 13.42 -2.67 -9.46
CA VAL A 435 12.20 -3.41 -9.79
C VAL A 435 11.28 -3.51 -8.60
N ILE A 436 10.00 -3.28 -8.85
CA ILE A 436 8.90 -3.56 -7.93
C ILE A 436 8.09 -4.71 -8.54
N MET A 437 7.98 -5.83 -7.82
CA MET A 437 7.23 -6.98 -8.30
C MET A 437 5.75 -6.86 -7.94
N THR A 438 4.89 -6.89 -8.96
CA THR A 438 3.43 -6.90 -8.83
C THR A 438 2.75 -7.94 -9.74
N PRO A 439 3.25 -9.19 -9.87
CA PRO A 439 2.72 -10.14 -10.84
C PRO A 439 1.25 -10.52 -10.57
N GLY A 440 0.43 -10.46 -11.63
CA GLY A 440 -1.02 -10.71 -11.57
C GLY A 440 -1.42 -11.99 -10.82
N ASP A 441 -0.67 -13.08 -11.04
CA ASP A 441 -0.98 -14.38 -10.45
C ASP A 441 -0.92 -14.41 -8.91
N TYR A 442 -0.15 -13.50 -8.30
CA TYR A 442 0.09 -13.52 -6.86
C TYR A 442 -0.50 -12.32 -6.12
N VAL A 443 -0.55 -11.15 -6.74
CA VAL A 443 -0.75 -9.89 -5.99
C VAL A 443 -1.77 -8.94 -6.64
N TYR A 444 -2.68 -9.47 -7.44
CA TYR A 444 -3.87 -8.74 -7.89
C TYR A 444 -5.05 -9.05 -6.98
N PHE A 445 -5.41 -8.08 -6.15
CA PHE A 445 -6.43 -8.23 -5.11
C PHE A 445 -7.82 -7.88 -5.61
N ASP A 446 -7.98 -7.53 -6.87
CA ASP A 446 -9.25 -7.45 -7.58
C ASP A 446 -9.76 -8.81 -8.07
N HIS A 447 -8.92 -9.86 -8.05
CA HIS A 447 -9.31 -11.24 -8.27
C HIS A 447 -10.15 -11.80 -7.12
N TYR A 448 -11.01 -12.80 -7.42
CA TYR A 448 -11.66 -13.58 -6.36
C TYR A 448 -10.63 -14.17 -5.40
N GLN A 449 -11.00 -14.31 -4.13
CA GLN A 449 -10.07 -14.76 -3.08
C GLN A 449 -10.44 -16.12 -2.45
N THR A 450 -11.63 -16.64 -2.76
CA THR A 450 -12.04 -18.00 -2.40
C THR A 450 -12.71 -18.68 -3.59
N GLU A 451 -12.64 -20.01 -3.61
CA GLU A 451 -13.36 -20.87 -4.57
C GLU A 451 -14.87 -20.56 -4.56
N LYS A 452 -15.45 -20.38 -3.37
CA LYS A 452 -16.86 -20.03 -3.21
C LYS A 452 -17.20 -18.69 -3.87
N ASP A 453 -16.39 -17.65 -3.63
CA ASP A 453 -16.63 -16.32 -4.20
C ASP A 453 -16.55 -16.39 -5.73
N ARG A 454 -15.60 -17.14 -6.28
CA ARG A 454 -15.44 -17.35 -7.72
C ARG A 454 -16.62 -18.09 -8.33
N ASP A 455 -17.04 -19.19 -7.70
CA ASP A 455 -18.11 -20.06 -8.21
C ASP A 455 -19.48 -19.39 -8.11
N THR A 456 -19.72 -18.61 -7.04
CA THR A 456 -20.97 -17.87 -6.82
C THR A 456 -20.95 -16.45 -7.39
N GLN A 457 -19.78 -15.96 -7.81
CA GLN A 457 -19.52 -14.58 -8.25
C GLN A 457 -20.03 -13.53 -7.26
N THR A 458 -19.86 -13.80 -5.95
CA THR A 458 -20.39 -12.96 -4.87
C THR A 458 -19.34 -12.78 -3.77
N PRO A 459 -18.81 -11.56 -3.54
CA PRO A 459 -19.07 -10.33 -4.31
C PRO A 459 -18.55 -10.45 -5.75
N PHE A 460 -19.14 -9.70 -6.67
CA PHE A 460 -18.73 -9.72 -8.08
C PHE A 460 -17.32 -9.14 -8.22
N ALA A 461 -16.43 -9.85 -8.93
CA ALA A 461 -15.05 -9.46 -9.15
C ALA A 461 -14.64 -9.77 -10.60
N ILE A 462 -13.45 -9.30 -11.02
CA ILE A 462 -13.04 -9.34 -12.43
C ILE A 462 -12.95 -10.76 -13.00
N CYS A 463 -12.21 -11.63 -12.32
CA CYS A 463 -11.88 -12.98 -12.78
C CYS A 463 -11.09 -13.74 -11.70
N CYS A 464 -10.60 -14.91 -12.12
CA CYS A 464 -9.40 -15.54 -11.58
C CYS A 464 -9.56 -15.97 -10.11
N LEU A 465 -8.49 -16.46 -9.51
CA LEU A 465 -8.45 -16.78 -8.09
C LEU A 465 -7.05 -16.46 -7.57
N THR A 466 -7.00 -15.65 -6.53
CA THR A 466 -5.76 -15.33 -5.81
C THR A 466 -6.08 -15.39 -4.32
N THR A 467 -5.93 -16.57 -3.73
CA THR A 467 -6.15 -16.91 -2.33
C THR A 467 -5.05 -16.34 -1.42
N VAL A 468 -5.31 -16.35 -0.11
CA VAL A 468 -4.29 -15.98 0.90
C VAL A 468 -3.05 -16.88 0.81
N GLU A 469 -3.24 -18.17 0.51
CA GLU A 469 -2.15 -19.14 0.38
C GLU A 469 -1.26 -18.84 -0.83
N GLU A 470 -1.87 -18.53 -1.98
CA GLU A 470 -1.14 -18.14 -3.19
C GLU A 470 -0.30 -16.88 -2.94
N VAL A 471 -0.89 -15.84 -2.35
CA VAL A 471 -0.15 -14.62 -1.94
C VAL A 471 1.00 -14.98 -1.01
N TYR A 472 0.72 -15.76 0.04
CA TYR A 472 1.72 -16.16 1.03
C TYR A 472 2.85 -16.97 0.42
N SER A 473 2.58 -17.80 -0.59
CA SER A 473 3.59 -18.62 -1.25
C SER A 473 4.62 -17.79 -2.02
N TYR A 474 4.29 -16.55 -2.38
CA TYR A 474 5.09 -15.72 -3.26
C TYR A 474 6.49 -15.40 -2.70
N ASN A 475 7.48 -15.36 -3.60
CA ASN A 475 8.83 -14.92 -3.32
C ASN A 475 9.27 -13.90 -4.39
N PRO A 476 9.34 -12.59 -4.06
CA PRO A 476 9.64 -11.53 -5.03
C PRO A 476 11.04 -11.56 -5.65
N GLN A 477 11.89 -12.53 -5.31
CA GLN A 477 13.24 -12.69 -5.85
C GLN A 477 13.29 -13.94 -6.73
N PRO A 478 13.12 -13.79 -8.06
CA PRO A 478 13.16 -14.89 -9.01
C PRO A 478 14.47 -15.68 -8.94
N LYS A 479 14.41 -16.98 -9.26
CA LYS A 479 15.56 -17.89 -9.18
C LYS A 479 16.54 -17.69 -10.34
N GLU A 480 16.07 -17.08 -11.41
CA GLU A 480 16.77 -16.74 -12.65
C GLU A 480 17.78 -15.61 -12.46
N LEU A 481 17.64 -14.83 -11.38
CA LEU A 481 18.53 -13.73 -11.04
C LEU A 481 19.71 -14.22 -10.19
N THR A 482 20.90 -13.70 -10.47
CA THR A 482 22.06 -13.88 -9.59
C THR A 482 21.87 -13.11 -8.27
N GLU A 483 22.65 -13.44 -7.24
CA GLU A 483 22.59 -12.70 -5.96
C GLU A 483 22.86 -11.20 -6.12
N GLU A 484 23.70 -10.79 -7.08
CA GLU A 484 23.93 -9.37 -7.38
C GLU A 484 22.69 -8.74 -8.03
N GLN A 485 22.06 -9.44 -8.98
CA GLN A 485 20.87 -8.94 -9.66
C GLN A 485 19.65 -8.88 -8.73
N LYS A 486 19.55 -9.79 -7.76
CA LYS A 486 18.48 -9.78 -6.74
C LYS A 486 18.47 -8.51 -5.89
N LYS A 487 19.58 -7.76 -5.82
CA LYS A 487 19.65 -6.46 -5.12
C LYS A 487 18.83 -5.36 -5.83
N TYR A 488 18.55 -5.52 -7.12
CA TYR A 488 17.71 -4.60 -7.86
C TYR A 488 16.21 -4.83 -7.62
N ILE A 489 15.83 -5.96 -7.03
CA ILE A 489 14.47 -6.17 -6.55
C ILE A 489 14.28 -5.30 -5.29
N TRP A 490 13.63 -4.17 -5.47
CA TRP A 490 13.40 -3.19 -4.41
C TRP A 490 12.32 -3.66 -3.42
N GLY A 491 11.35 -4.42 -3.92
CA GLY A 491 10.31 -5.06 -3.13
C GLY A 491 9.11 -5.47 -3.96
N ALA A 492 7.95 -5.59 -3.33
CA ALA A 492 6.71 -6.02 -3.98
C ALA A 492 5.51 -5.18 -3.53
N GLN A 493 4.43 -5.29 -4.31
CA GLN A 493 3.17 -4.62 -4.03
C GLN A 493 1.97 -5.43 -4.53
N ALA A 494 0.84 -5.28 -3.83
CA ALA A 494 -0.44 -5.73 -4.35
C ALA A 494 -1.26 -4.59 -4.93
N ASN A 495 -1.96 -4.89 -6.02
CA ASN A 495 -2.78 -3.97 -6.77
C ASN A 495 -4.26 -4.24 -6.50
N VAL A 496 -5.01 -3.18 -6.15
CA VAL A 496 -6.48 -3.23 -6.05
C VAL A 496 -7.06 -2.38 -7.17
N TRP A 497 -7.35 -3.01 -8.31
CA TRP A 497 -8.11 -2.42 -9.41
C TRP A 497 -9.61 -2.43 -9.10
N THR A 498 -10.37 -1.41 -9.53
CA THR A 498 -11.70 -1.16 -8.96
C THR A 498 -12.86 -1.16 -9.95
N GLU A 499 -12.72 -1.76 -11.14
CA GLU A 499 -13.79 -1.92 -12.13
C GLU A 499 -15.07 -2.51 -11.50
N TYR A 500 -14.90 -3.52 -10.65
CA TYR A 500 -16.00 -4.25 -9.99
C TYR A 500 -16.02 -4.10 -8.47
N ILE A 501 -15.28 -3.12 -7.93
CA ILE A 501 -15.16 -2.86 -6.48
C ILE A 501 -15.66 -1.44 -6.17
N PRO A 502 -16.97 -1.14 -6.34
CA PRO A 502 -17.48 0.22 -6.27
C PRO A 502 -17.59 0.79 -4.85
N THR A 503 -17.31 0.01 -3.79
CA THR A 503 -17.53 0.43 -2.40
C THR A 503 -16.31 0.19 -1.51
N SER A 504 -16.12 1.07 -0.53
CA SER A 504 -15.10 0.93 0.51
C SER A 504 -15.15 -0.41 1.24
N ALA A 505 -16.35 -0.90 1.54
CA ALA A 505 -16.52 -2.20 2.20
C ALA A 505 -16.05 -3.37 1.33
N GLN A 506 -16.20 -3.28 0.01
CA GLN A 506 -15.69 -4.30 -0.90
C GLN A 506 -14.18 -4.18 -1.10
N VAL A 507 -13.60 -2.97 -1.11
CA VAL A 507 -12.14 -2.80 -1.10
C VAL A 507 -11.53 -3.47 0.13
N GLU A 508 -12.11 -3.24 1.32
CA GLU A 508 -11.66 -3.92 2.55
C GLU A 508 -11.76 -5.44 2.43
N TYR A 509 -12.86 -5.94 1.89
CA TYR A 509 -13.09 -7.37 1.73
C TYR A 509 -12.05 -7.99 0.82
N MET A 510 -11.76 -7.33 -0.30
CA MET A 510 -10.84 -7.81 -1.32
C MET A 510 -9.38 -7.66 -0.88
N ALA A 511 -9.03 -6.63 -0.11
CA ALA A 511 -7.67 -6.41 0.35
C ALA A 511 -7.28 -7.26 1.58
N VAL A 512 -8.22 -7.55 2.49
CA VAL A 512 -7.96 -8.23 3.76
C VAL A 512 -8.72 -9.56 3.82
N PRO A 513 -8.05 -10.70 4.09
CA PRO A 513 -6.74 -10.83 4.77
C PRO A 513 -5.49 -10.93 3.89
N ARG A 514 -5.59 -10.85 2.56
CA ARG A 514 -4.44 -11.01 1.64
C ARG A 514 -3.30 -10.00 1.87
N MET A 515 -3.61 -8.79 2.32
CA MET A 515 -2.62 -7.79 2.74
C MET A 515 -1.72 -8.31 3.87
N GLY A 516 -2.27 -9.11 4.80
CA GLY A 516 -1.50 -9.76 5.85
C GLY A 516 -0.49 -10.77 5.30
N ALA A 517 -0.90 -11.58 4.32
CA ALA A 517 0.00 -12.52 3.66
C ALA A 517 1.11 -11.80 2.89
N LEU A 518 0.79 -10.74 2.13
CA LEU A 518 1.80 -9.96 1.45
C LEU A 518 2.74 -9.28 2.45
N SER A 519 2.23 -8.78 3.58
CA SER A 519 3.06 -8.16 4.61
C SER A 519 4.15 -9.11 5.13
N GLU A 520 3.79 -10.38 5.33
CA GLU A 520 4.76 -11.44 5.69
C GLU A 520 5.80 -11.62 4.58
N VAL A 521 5.36 -11.72 3.32
CA VAL A 521 6.23 -11.93 2.16
C VAL A 521 7.30 -10.85 2.06
N VAL A 522 6.93 -9.59 2.31
CA VAL A 522 7.82 -8.43 2.11
C VAL A 522 8.60 -8.01 3.36
N TRP A 523 8.25 -8.56 4.53
CA TRP A 523 8.90 -8.25 5.81
C TRP A 523 9.76 -9.40 6.32
N THR A 524 9.21 -10.61 6.38
CA THR A 524 9.79 -11.77 7.07
C THR A 524 10.84 -12.45 6.19
N GLN A 525 11.97 -12.87 6.78
CA GLN A 525 13.00 -13.60 6.04
C GLN A 525 12.45 -14.92 5.47
N LEU A 526 12.88 -15.25 4.25
CA LEU A 526 12.33 -16.38 3.48
C LEU A 526 12.40 -17.71 4.24
N ASN A 527 13.48 -17.96 4.98
CA ASN A 527 13.71 -19.19 5.74
C ASN A 527 12.86 -19.31 7.02
N LYS A 528 12.09 -18.27 7.37
CA LYS A 528 11.19 -18.26 8.54
C LYS A 528 9.72 -18.45 8.17
N LYS A 529 9.36 -18.33 6.90
CA LYS A 529 7.97 -18.46 6.47
C LYS A 529 7.45 -19.88 6.71
N ASP A 530 6.41 -19.97 7.54
CA ASP A 530 5.59 -21.18 7.75
C ASP A 530 4.11 -20.81 7.65
N TYR A 531 3.42 -21.36 6.65
CA TYR A 531 2.03 -20.98 6.37
C TYR A 531 1.05 -21.39 7.48
N ASN A 532 1.28 -22.53 8.15
CA ASN A 532 0.38 -22.99 9.21
C ASN A 532 0.51 -22.11 10.45
N ASP A 533 1.74 -21.73 10.78
CA ASP A 533 2.05 -20.80 11.85
C ASP A 533 1.52 -19.39 11.53
N PHE A 534 1.66 -18.91 10.29
CA PHE A 534 1.05 -17.66 9.81
C PHE A 534 -0.48 -17.65 10.00
N LYS A 535 -1.19 -18.72 9.60
CA LYS A 535 -2.65 -18.82 9.79
C LYS A 535 -3.04 -18.66 11.26
N GLN A 536 -2.28 -19.27 12.18
CA GLN A 536 -2.53 -19.15 13.61
C GLN A 536 -2.35 -17.71 14.09
N ARG A 537 -1.28 -17.02 13.67
CA ARG A 537 -1.03 -15.62 14.04
C ARG A 537 -2.09 -14.67 13.52
N MET A 538 -2.55 -14.88 12.28
CA MET A 538 -3.60 -14.06 11.66
C MET A 538 -4.89 -14.02 12.50
N GLN A 539 -5.20 -15.06 13.26
CA GLN A 539 -6.37 -15.06 14.17
C GLN A 539 -6.33 -13.90 15.18
N SER A 540 -5.14 -13.43 15.56
CA SER A 540 -4.98 -12.29 16.46
C SER A 540 -5.24 -10.95 15.76
N LEU A 541 -4.88 -10.83 14.48
CA LEU A 541 -5.23 -9.65 13.67
C LEU A 541 -6.74 -9.50 13.48
N LYS A 542 -7.49 -10.62 13.45
CA LYS A 542 -8.96 -10.59 13.37
C LYS A 542 -9.59 -9.66 14.43
N LYS A 543 -9.10 -9.72 15.68
CA LYS A 543 -9.59 -8.86 16.77
C LYS A 543 -9.33 -7.38 16.48
N LEU A 544 -8.17 -7.04 15.92
CA LEU A 544 -7.83 -5.67 15.53
C LEU A 544 -8.69 -5.20 14.35
N TYR A 545 -8.95 -6.06 13.37
CA TYR A 545 -9.88 -5.75 12.27
C TYR A 545 -11.29 -5.48 12.75
N ASP A 546 -11.79 -6.29 13.69
CA ASP A 546 -13.10 -6.09 14.30
C ASP A 546 -13.16 -4.74 15.06
N GLN A 547 -12.11 -4.40 15.82
CA GLN A 547 -12.00 -3.10 16.51
C GLN A 547 -11.91 -1.91 15.54
N MET A 548 -11.25 -2.09 14.40
CA MET A 548 -11.15 -1.10 13.32
C MET A 548 -12.39 -1.08 12.40
N ASN A 549 -13.38 -1.93 12.67
CA ASN A 549 -14.59 -2.09 11.86
C ASN A 549 -14.28 -2.35 10.37
N VAL A 550 -13.35 -3.26 10.09
CA VAL A 550 -12.94 -3.64 8.72
C VAL A 550 -13.86 -4.75 8.21
N ASN A 551 -14.37 -4.62 7.00
CA ASN A 551 -15.15 -5.68 6.34
C ASN A 551 -14.22 -6.65 5.59
N TYR A 552 -13.65 -7.65 6.26
CA TYR A 552 -12.71 -8.62 5.67
C TYR A 552 -13.39 -9.94 5.25
N GLU A 553 -12.73 -10.74 4.39
CA GLU A 553 -13.14 -12.11 4.04
C GLU A 553 -13.03 -13.05 5.25
N LYS A 554 -14.10 -13.77 5.57
CA LYS A 554 -14.24 -14.49 6.84
C LYS A 554 -13.84 -15.96 6.79
N THR A 555 -13.93 -16.59 5.62
CA THR A 555 -13.70 -18.02 5.43
C THR A 555 -12.28 -18.40 5.84
N PHE A 556 -11.28 -17.56 5.55
CA PHE A 556 -9.90 -17.77 5.98
C PHE A 556 -9.77 -17.95 7.50
N PHE A 557 -10.56 -17.21 8.30
CA PHE A 557 -10.48 -17.26 9.77
C PHE A 557 -11.29 -18.41 10.39
N GLN A 558 -12.04 -19.16 9.59
CA GLN A 558 -12.86 -20.29 10.05
C GLN A 558 -12.17 -21.65 9.91
N GLN A 559 -10.96 -21.67 9.34
CA GLN A 559 -10.18 -22.87 9.00
C GLN A 559 -9.29 -23.38 10.13
#